data_AF-A0A0F9R118-F1
#
_entry.id   AF-A0A0F9R118-F1
#
_cell.length_a   1.000
_cell.length_b   1.000
_cell.length_c   1.000
_cell.angle_alpha   90.00
_cell.angle_beta   90.00
_cell.angle_gamma   90.00
#
_symmetry.space_group_name_H-M   'P 1'
#
loop_
_entity.id
_entity.type
_entity.pdbx_description
1 polymer ?
#
loop_
_entity_poly.entity_id
_entity_poly.type
_entity_poly.pdbx_seq_one_letter_code
_entity_poly.pdbx_strand_id
1 'polypeptide(L)'
;MTIFLEEGYRETEEKAMEVHNRIEQIRIEHITHDVNLDFVNWHIIINLIPEICEKKGIDINEIPDILKRYKKKGTIKREGNSIIIDPGIEGLQSLQKLREKILKKVVKGIRGVKRGLLTPSDGNEEWIIKTEGTNMDGVVQIEGVDITRTVSNHIHEIEKLYGIEAARTMIIVESQKVLEQQGLDVDLRHLLILSDLMCFSGAIQSIGRHGISGSKSSVFARAAFEVTVNQLLDAGLYGEEERLLGIPENVIVGQISPIGTGRVNIMFDLDANLAMLNKKKKL
;
A
#
# COMPACT_ATOMS: atom_id res chain seq x y z
N MET A 1 -1.86 -2.75 -9.64
CA MET A 1 -2.05 -4.14 -9.16
C MET A 1 -2.17 -5.07 -10.36
N THR A 2 -1.77 -6.33 -10.22
CA THR A 2 -1.85 -7.33 -11.30
C THR A 2 -2.88 -8.37 -10.90
N ILE A 3 -4.01 -8.38 -11.62
CA ILE A 3 -5.18 -9.21 -11.33
C ILE A 3 -5.19 -10.40 -12.27
N PHE A 4 -5.24 -11.60 -11.69
CA PHE A 4 -5.39 -12.85 -12.43
C PHE A 4 -6.86 -13.26 -12.45
N LEU A 5 -7.25 -14.00 -13.49
CA LEU A 5 -8.62 -14.46 -13.70
C LEU A 5 -8.71 -15.97 -13.47
N GLU A 6 -9.89 -16.42 -13.02
CA GLU A 6 -10.18 -17.85 -12.80
C GLU A 6 -10.25 -18.65 -14.12
N GLU A 7 -10.15 -19.98 -13.98
CA GLU A 7 -10.28 -20.94 -15.09
C GLU A 7 -11.71 -20.84 -15.68
N GLY A 8 -11.82 -20.23 -16.86
CA GLY A 8 -13.09 -19.95 -17.56
C GLY A 8 -13.27 -18.49 -17.99
N TYR A 9 -12.59 -17.54 -17.33
CA TYR A 9 -12.51 -16.12 -17.72
C TYR A 9 -11.18 -15.77 -18.40
N ARG A 10 -10.17 -16.61 -18.23
CA ARG A 10 -8.79 -16.37 -18.64
C ARG A 10 -8.50 -16.55 -20.14
N GLU A 11 -9.30 -17.38 -20.83
CA GLU A 11 -9.08 -17.76 -22.23
C GLU A 11 -9.83 -16.86 -23.22
N THR A 12 -10.92 -16.21 -22.79
CA THR A 12 -11.79 -15.42 -23.66
C THR A 12 -11.66 -13.93 -23.38
N GLU A 13 -11.26 -13.15 -24.41
CA GLU A 13 -11.10 -11.70 -24.32
C GLU A 13 -12.40 -10.99 -23.89
N GLU A 14 -13.55 -11.42 -24.41
CA GLU A 14 -14.86 -10.83 -24.10
C GLU A 14 -15.21 -10.93 -22.60
N LYS A 15 -14.92 -12.07 -21.98
CA LYS A 15 -15.17 -12.31 -20.55
C LYS A 15 -14.19 -11.52 -19.68
N ALA A 16 -12.92 -11.46 -20.08
CA ALA A 16 -11.92 -10.64 -19.41
C ALA A 16 -12.27 -9.14 -19.46
N MET A 17 -12.83 -8.68 -20.59
CA MET A 17 -13.32 -7.32 -20.76
C MET A 17 -14.52 -7.02 -19.84
N GLU A 18 -15.41 -7.99 -19.62
CA GLU A 18 -16.52 -7.84 -18.68
C GLU A 18 -16.02 -7.65 -17.23
N VAL A 19 -15.09 -8.50 -16.78
CA VAL A 19 -14.48 -8.39 -15.46
C VAL A 19 -13.70 -7.07 -15.31
N HIS A 20 -12.96 -6.68 -16.35
CA HIS A 20 -12.28 -5.39 -16.41
C HIS A 20 -13.23 -4.20 -16.24
N ASN A 21 -14.36 -4.20 -16.95
CA ASN A 21 -15.40 -3.17 -16.86
C ASN A 21 -16.07 -3.11 -15.48
N ARG A 22 -16.12 -4.23 -14.74
CA ARG A 22 -16.62 -4.27 -13.36
C ARG A 22 -15.60 -3.74 -12.35
N ILE A 23 -14.30 -3.90 -12.61
CA ILE A 23 -13.23 -3.45 -11.73
C ILE A 23 -12.95 -1.95 -11.88
N GLU A 24 -12.90 -1.45 -13.12
CA GLU A 24 -12.48 -0.07 -13.42
C GLU A 24 -13.42 0.96 -12.79
N GLN A 25 -12.85 1.91 -12.04
CA GLN A 25 -13.60 3.00 -11.43
C GLN A 25 -14.06 4.00 -12.50
N ILE A 26 -15.36 4.01 -12.77
CA ILE A 26 -15.96 4.98 -13.68
C ILE A 26 -16.58 6.09 -12.84
N ARG A 27 -15.99 7.28 -12.96
CA ARG A 27 -16.50 8.51 -12.36
C ARG A 27 -17.31 9.28 -13.37
N ILE A 28 -18.20 10.14 -12.89
CA ILE A 28 -19.02 11.00 -13.75
C ILE A 28 -18.13 11.83 -14.69
N GLU A 29 -16.98 12.31 -14.22
CA GLU A 29 -16.01 13.04 -15.06
C GLU A 29 -15.53 12.29 -16.32
N HIS A 30 -15.48 10.94 -16.30
CA HIS A 30 -15.02 10.14 -17.43
C HIS A 30 -16.11 9.86 -18.48
N ILE A 31 -17.37 10.05 -18.11
CA ILE A 31 -18.55 9.75 -18.94
C ILE A 31 -19.20 11.03 -19.49
N THR A 32 -18.74 12.20 -19.06
CA THR A 32 -19.34 13.49 -19.41
C THR A 32 -18.47 14.28 -20.36
N HIS A 33 -19.07 14.86 -21.41
CA HIS A 33 -18.40 15.78 -22.31
C HIS A 33 -18.28 17.17 -21.67
N ASP A 34 -19.39 17.70 -21.18
CA ASP A 34 -19.48 19.01 -20.54
C ASP A 34 -20.45 19.00 -19.36
N VAL A 35 -20.12 19.82 -18.37
CA VAL A 35 -21.02 20.13 -17.25
C VAL A 35 -21.30 21.62 -17.24
N ASN A 36 -22.46 21.98 -17.77
CA ASN A 36 -22.93 23.35 -17.86
C ASN A 36 -23.69 23.74 -16.59
N LEU A 37 -23.44 24.97 -16.15
CA LEU A 37 -24.16 25.59 -15.03
C LEU A 37 -25.11 26.63 -15.62
N ASP A 38 -26.41 26.38 -15.52
CA ASP A 38 -27.42 27.38 -15.80
C ASP A 38 -27.59 28.25 -14.55
N PHE A 39 -27.15 29.51 -14.63
CA PHE A 39 -27.24 30.47 -13.52
C PHE A 39 -28.63 31.08 -13.37
N VAL A 40 -29.52 30.93 -14.36
CA VAL A 40 -30.88 31.49 -14.33
C VAL A 40 -31.81 30.55 -13.58
N ASN A 41 -31.80 29.27 -13.96
CA ASN A 41 -32.62 28.24 -13.32
C ASN A 41 -31.88 27.49 -12.19
N TRP A 42 -30.62 27.84 -11.93
CA TRP A 42 -29.74 27.13 -10.99
C TRP A 42 -29.58 25.64 -11.31
N HIS A 43 -29.64 25.25 -12.59
CA HIS A 43 -29.56 23.86 -13.00
C HIS A 43 -28.12 23.44 -13.36
N ILE A 44 -27.76 22.21 -13.00
CA ILE A 44 -26.54 21.56 -13.46
C ILE A 44 -26.93 20.64 -14.60
N ILE A 45 -26.47 20.94 -15.81
CA ILE A 45 -26.72 20.12 -17.01
C ILE A 45 -25.46 19.31 -17.28
N ILE A 46 -25.59 18.00 -17.21
CA ILE A 46 -24.51 17.04 -17.41
C ILE A 46 -24.75 16.33 -18.74
N ASN A 47 -23.89 16.57 -19.72
CA ASN A 47 -24.00 15.93 -21.04
C ASN A 47 -23.16 14.65 -21.04
N LEU A 48 -23.82 13.49 -21.18
CA LEU A 48 -23.17 12.18 -21.21
C LEU A 48 -22.75 11.78 -22.63
N ILE A 49 -21.67 11.00 -22.74
CA ILE A 49 -21.19 10.41 -23.99
C ILE A 49 -21.75 8.99 -24.13
N PRO A 50 -22.69 8.71 -25.05
CA PRO A 50 -23.33 7.39 -25.16
C PRO A 50 -22.37 6.26 -25.48
N GLU A 51 -21.37 6.50 -26.32
CA GLU A 51 -20.39 5.49 -26.74
C GLU A 51 -19.58 4.91 -25.58
N ILE A 52 -19.27 5.74 -24.56
CA ILE A 52 -18.52 5.32 -23.38
C ILE A 52 -19.44 4.53 -22.42
N CYS A 53 -20.71 4.91 -22.33
CA CYS A 53 -21.71 4.19 -21.53
C CYS A 53 -21.98 2.78 -22.09
N GLU A 54 -22.11 2.64 -23.41
CA GLU A 54 -22.33 1.35 -24.07
C GLU A 54 -21.12 0.42 -23.95
N LYS A 55 -19.90 0.92 -24.24
CA LYS A 55 -18.67 0.12 -24.13
C LYS A 55 -18.39 -0.39 -22.70
N LYS A 56 -18.82 0.36 -21.68
CA LYS A 56 -18.61 0.01 -20.27
C LYS A 56 -19.83 -0.69 -19.63
N GLY A 57 -20.88 -0.95 -20.41
CA GLY A 57 -22.11 -1.60 -19.96
C GLY A 57 -22.76 -0.89 -18.78
N ILE A 58 -22.83 0.45 -18.81
CA ILE A 58 -23.56 1.24 -17.81
C ILE A 58 -24.96 1.48 -18.35
N ASP A 59 -25.97 1.00 -17.63
CA ASP A 59 -27.34 1.39 -17.94
C ASP A 59 -27.53 2.87 -17.56
N ILE A 60 -27.87 3.69 -18.55
CA ILE A 60 -28.11 5.13 -18.40
C ILE A 60 -29.24 5.39 -17.38
N ASN A 61 -30.10 4.40 -17.16
CA ASN A 61 -31.21 4.45 -16.21
C ASN A 61 -30.78 4.38 -14.73
N GLU A 62 -29.60 3.82 -14.40
CA GLU A 62 -29.13 3.71 -13.00
C GLU A 62 -28.44 5.00 -12.49
N ILE A 63 -27.96 5.85 -13.41
CA ILE A 63 -27.22 7.08 -13.09
C ILE A 63 -28.07 8.07 -12.26
N PRO A 64 -29.36 8.32 -12.58
CA PRO A 64 -30.24 9.16 -11.76
C PRO A 64 -30.42 8.65 -10.32
N ASP A 65 -30.44 7.33 -10.09
CA ASP A 65 -30.63 6.73 -8.76
C ASP A 65 -29.40 6.92 -7.87
N ILE A 66 -28.20 6.81 -8.44
CA ILE A 66 -26.94 7.06 -7.74
C ILE A 66 -26.83 8.53 -7.30
N LEU A 67 -27.41 9.44 -8.09
CA LEU A 67 -27.43 10.89 -7.87
C LEU A 67 -28.52 11.35 -6.90
N LYS A 68 -29.52 10.52 -6.57
CA LYS A 68 -30.58 10.88 -5.60
C LYS A 68 -30.03 11.28 -4.23
N ARG A 69 -28.87 10.74 -3.80
CA ARG A 69 -28.25 11.05 -2.49
C ARG A 69 -27.74 12.50 -2.36
N TYR A 70 -27.57 13.24 -3.45
CA TYR A 70 -27.09 14.62 -3.42
C TYR A 70 -28.21 15.67 -3.44
N LYS A 71 -29.47 15.23 -3.44
CA LYS A 71 -30.61 16.13 -3.32
C LYS A 71 -30.94 16.42 -1.85
N LYS A 72 -30.94 17.70 -1.49
CA LYS A 72 -31.69 18.15 -0.30
C LYS A 72 -33.17 18.44 -0.63
N LYS A 73 -33.50 18.94 -1.84
CA LYS A 73 -34.89 19.25 -2.30
C LYS A 73 -35.15 19.14 -3.83
N GLY A 74 -34.18 18.67 -4.61
CA GLY A 74 -34.13 18.83 -6.07
C GLY A 74 -34.91 17.84 -6.95
N THR A 75 -35.14 18.19 -8.23
CA THR A 75 -35.55 17.22 -9.27
C THR A 75 -34.36 16.82 -10.16
N ILE A 76 -34.37 15.59 -10.68
CA ILE A 76 -33.41 15.10 -11.67
C ILE A 76 -34.30 14.81 -12.86
N LYS A 77 -34.15 15.59 -13.92
CA LYS A 77 -34.87 15.37 -15.17
C LYS A 77 -33.87 14.86 -16.19
N ARG A 78 -34.29 13.84 -16.94
CA ARG A 78 -33.53 13.34 -18.09
C ARG A 78 -34.11 13.98 -19.34
N GLU A 79 -33.25 14.63 -20.11
CA GLU A 79 -33.56 15.02 -21.48
C GLU A 79 -32.54 14.34 -22.40
N GLY A 80 -32.93 13.20 -22.98
CA GLY A 80 -32.07 12.42 -23.89
C GLY A 80 -30.75 11.97 -23.25
N ASN A 81 -29.66 12.60 -23.68
CA ASN A 81 -28.26 12.37 -23.26
C ASN A 81 -27.81 13.30 -22.13
N SER A 82 -28.68 14.23 -21.70
CA SER A 82 -28.37 15.24 -20.70
C SER A 82 -29.13 14.96 -19.41
N ILE A 83 -28.42 14.96 -18.28
CA ILE A 83 -29.00 14.88 -16.95
C ILE A 83 -29.07 16.30 -16.38
N ILE A 84 -30.29 16.78 -16.13
CA ILE A 84 -30.54 18.08 -15.52
C ILE A 84 -30.78 17.87 -14.03
N ILE A 85 -29.91 18.41 -13.19
CA ILE A 85 -30.01 18.36 -11.73
C ILE A 85 -30.40 19.76 -11.26
N ASP A 86 -31.55 19.86 -10.62
CA ASP A 86 -31.97 21.05 -9.89
C ASP A 86 -31.59 20.88 -8.41
N PRO A 87 -30.61 21.62 -7.85
CA PRO A 87 -30.20 21.47 -6.46
C PRO A 87 -31.07 22.26 -5.46
N GLY A 88 -32.00 23.12 -5.89
CA GLY A 88 -32.83 23.92 -4.99
C GLY A 88 -32.03 24.82 -4.03
N ILE A 89 -30.85 25.29 -4.45
CA ILE A 89 -29.93 26.13 -3.66
C ILE A 89 -29.59 27.38 -4.47
N GLU A 90 -29.84 28.56 -3.90
CA GLU A 90 -29.57 29.87 -4.52
C GLU A 90 -28.19 30.42 -4.09
N GLY A 91 -27.12 29.79 -4.58
CA GLY A 91 -25.76 30.27 -4.28
C GLY A 91 -24.70 29.73 -5.22
N LEU A 92 -23.95 30.63 -5.87
CA LEU A 92 -22.94 30.31 -6.87
C LEU A 92 -21.83 29.39 -6.32
N GLN A 93 -21.30 29.71 -5.13
CA GLN A 93 -20.24 28.92 -4.49
C GLN A 93 -20.72 27.51 -4.11
N SER A 94 -21.95 27.40 -3.59
CA SER A 94 -22.55 26.11 -3.25
C SER A 94 -22.79 25.25 -4.48
N LEU A 95 -23.17 25.86 -5.61
CA LEU A 95 -23.43 25.16 -6.86
C LEU A 95 -22.14 24.66 -7.51
N GLN A 96 -21.05 25.46 -7.47
CA GLN A 96 -19.71 25.01 -7.86
C GLN A 96 -19.21 23.84 -6.98
N LYS A 97 -19.33 23.95 -5.65
CA LYS A 97 -18.97 22.86 -4.73
C LYS A 97 -19.80 21.59 -4.98
N LEU A 98 -21.07 21.74 -5.33
CA LEU A 98 -21.94 20.61 -5.65
C LEU A 98 -21.55 19.96 -6.99
N ARG A 99 -21.25 20.77 -8.01
CA ARG A 99 -20.70 20.29 -9.29
C ARG A 99 -19.44 19.45 -9.07
N GLU A 100 -18.47 19.94 -8.31
CA GLU A 100 -17.25 19.18 -8.02
C GLU A 100 -17.53 17.85 -7.30
N LYS A 101 -18.49 17.85 -6.37
CA LYS A 101 -18.90 16.62 -5.67
C LYS A 101 -19.58 15.62 -6.60
N ILE A 102 -20.37 16.09 -7.55
CA ILE A 102 -21.04 15.25 -8.55
C ILE A 102 -20.00 14.66 -9.50
N LEU A 103 -19.07 15.45 -10.03
CA LEU A 103 -18.01 14.99 -10.93
C LEU A 103 -17.14 13.89 -10.31
N LYS A 104 -16.80 14.02 -9.02
CA LYS A 104 -15.99 13.03 -8.26
C LYS A 104 -16.78 11.77 -7.86
N LYS A 105 -18.08 11.71 -8.13
CA LYS A 105 -18.90 10.55 -7.75
C LYS A 105 -18.59 9.36 -8.65
N VAL A 106 -18.48 8.20 -8.02
CA VAL A 106 -18.33 6.90 -8.70
C VAL A 106 -19.71 6.39 -9.10
N VAL A 107 -19.84 6.04 -10.38
CA VAL A 107 -21.06 5.46 -10.98
C VAL A 107 -20.99 3.95 -10.94
N LYS A 108 -19.87 3.37 -11.39
CA LYS A 108 -19.64 1.92 -11.42
C LYS A 108 -18.18 1.61 -11.12
N GLY A 109 -17.93 0.41 -10.59
CA GLY A 109 -16.61 -0.10 -10.28
C GLY A 109 -16.10 0.20 -8.87
N ILE A 110 -14.90 -0.30 -8.60
CA ILE A 110 -14.31 -0.28 -7.26
C ILE A 110 -13.58 1.04 -7.04
N ARG A 111 -13.81 1.68 -5.89
CA ARG A 111 -13.10 2.92 -5.54
C ARG A 111 -11.60 2.66 -5.42
N GLY A 112 -10.78 3.51 -6.02
CA GLY A 112 -9.32 3.43 -5.91
C GLY A 112 -8.64 2.80 -7.12
N VAL A 113 -9.38 2.06 -7.96
CA VAL A 113 -8.84 1.46 -9.20
C VAL A 113 -9.15 2.38 -10.37
N LYS A 114 -8.22 3.28 -10.72
CA LYS A 114 -8.48 4.36 -11.70
C LYS A 114 -8.64 3.85 -13.12
N ARG A 115 -7.72 3.01 -13.56
CA ARG A 115 -7.64 2.51 -14.94
C ARG A 115 -7.12 1.08 -14.93
N GLY A 116 -7.61 0.24 -15.83
CA GLY A 116 -7.04 -1.08 -16.07
C GLY A 116 -6.62 -1.23 -17.53
N LEU A 117 -5.60 -2.05 -17.77
CA LEU A 117 -5.14 -2.48 -19.07
C LEU A 117 -5.20 -4.00 -19.11
N LEU A 118 -5.87 -4.53 -20.13
CA LEU A 118 -5.80 -5.95 -20.45
C LEU A 118 -4.49 -6.21 -21.20
N THR A 119 -3.70 -7.15 -20.71
CA THR A 119 -2.44 -7.55 -21.35
C THR A 119 -2.40 -9.08 -21.37
N PRO A 120 -2.08 -9.70 -22.52
CA PRO A 120 -1.78 -11.13 -22.55
C PRO A 120 -0.50 -11.41 -21.76
N SER A 121 -0.46 -12.52 -21.04
CA SER A 121 0.75 -12.96 -20.32
C SER A 121 1.84 -13.40 -21.30
N ASP A 122 3.11 -13.09 -21.00
CA ASP A 122 4.26 -13.30 -21.90
C ASP A 122 4.66 -14.79 -22.12
N GLY A 123 3.83 -15.76 -21.71
CA GLY A 123 4.16 -17.19 -21.80
C GLY A 123 3.00 -18.18 -21.89
N ASN A 124 1.79 -17.79 -21.47
CA ASN A 124 0.57 -18.58 -21.62
C ASN A 124 -0.50 -17.65 -22.21
N GLU A 125 -1.39 -18.14 -23.08
CA GLU A 125 -2.51 -17.40 -23.69
C GLU A 125 -3.57 -16.98 -22.65
N GLU A 126 -3.17 -16.13 -21.72
CA GLU A 126 -3.91 -15.84 -20.51
C GLU A 126 -4.03 -14.34 -20.35
N TRP A 127 -5.27 -13.87 -20.23
CA TRP A 127 -5.55 -12.46 -20.04
C TRP A 127 -5.30 -12.05 -18.58
N ILE A 128 -4.46 -11.04 -18.39
CA ILE A 128 -4.15 -10.44 -17.09
C ILE A 128 -4.61 -8.98 -17.11
N ILE A 129 -5.19 -8.51 -16.00
CA ILE A 129 -5.59 -7.10 -15.87
C ILE A 129 -4.55 -6.38 -15.03
N LYS A 130 -3.79 -5.47 -15.65
CA LYS A 130 -2.89 -4.55 -14.96
C LYS A 130 -3.63 -3.26 -14.64
N THR A 131 -3.67 -2.89 -13.38
CA THR A 131 -4.43 -1.72 -12.90
C THR A 131 -3.54 -0.61 -12.37
N GLU A 132 -3.94 0.62 -12.65
CA GLU A 132 -3.47 1.85 -12.01
C GLU A 132 -4.33 2.13 -10.78
N GLY A 133 -3.70 2.11 -9.60
CA GLY A 133 -4.38 2.18 -8.31
C GLY A 133 -4.58 0.82 -7.68
N THR A 134 -5.00 0.83 -6.42
CA THR A 134 -5.12 -0.37 -5.58
C THR A 134 -6.38 -0.29 -4.72
N ASN A 135 -7.16 -1.37 -4.75
CA ASN A 135 -8.22 -1.66 -3.78
C ASN A 135 -8.51 -3.16 -3.80
N MET A 136 -7.66 -3.91 -3.11
CA MET A 136 -7.68 -5.36 -3.06
C MET A 136 -8.96 -5.89 -2.38
N ASP A 137 -9.42 -5.22 -1.32
CA ASP A 137 -10.63 -5.61 -0.57
C ASP A 137 -11.87 -5.66 -1.48
N GLY A 138 -12.04 -4.64 -2.32
CA GLY A 138 -13.12 -4.64 -3.32
C GLY A 138 -12.91 -5.66 -4.44
N VAL A 139 -11.66 -5.87 -4.87
CA VAL A 139 -11.35 -6.71 -6.05
C VAL A 139 -11.51 -8.19 -5.76
N VAL A 140 -11.21 -8.63 -4.54
CA VAL A 140 -11.42 -10.02 -4.09
C VAL A 140 -12.90 -10.43 -4.14
N GLN A 141 -13.83 -9.48 -4.03
CA GLN A 141 -15.27 -9.75 -4.03
C GLN A 141 -15.87 -9.88 -5.43
N ILE A 142 -15.10 -9.62 -6.49
CA ILE A 142 -15.59 -9.69 -7.87
C ILE A 142 -15.50 -11.12 -8.38
N GLU A 143 -16.60 -11.60 -8.94
CA GLU A 143 -16.70 -12.88 -9.62
C GLU A 143 -15.77 -12.94 -10.84
N GLY A 144 -14.99 -14.03 -10.95
CA GLY A 144 -14.01 -14.24 -12.01
C GLY A 144 -12.58 -13.75 -11.70
N VAL A 145 -12.37 -13.10 -10.55
CA VAL A 145 -11.02 -12.73 -10.07
C VAL A 145 -10.41 -13.87 -9.26
N ASP A 146 -9.21 -14.29 -9.63
CA ASP A 146 -8.45 -15.29 -8.89
C ASP A 146 -7.75 -14.66 -7.67
N ILE A 147 -8.28 -14.96 -6.50
CA ILE A 147 -7.81 -14.45 -5.20
C ILE A 147 -6.40 -14.97 -4.88
N THR A 148 -6.06 -16.19 -5.32
CA THR A 148 -4.83 -16.88 -4.90
C THR A 148 -3.57 -16.32 -5.59
N ARG A 149 -3.74 -15.73 -6.78
CA ARG A 149 -2.61 -15.23 -7.59
C ARG A 149 -2.57 -13.72 -7.75
N THR A 150 -3.66 -13.02 -7.43
CA THR A 150 -3.71 -11.56 -7.60
C THR A 150 -2.74 -10.86 -6.64
N VAL A 151 -1.89 -9.99 -7.20
CA VAL A 151 -0.83 -9.28 -6.47
C VAL A 151 -0.99 -7.77 -6.51
N SER A 152 -0.87 -7.13 -5.34
CA SER A 152 -0.87 -5.67 -5.18
C SER A 152 0.48 -5.21 -4.67
N ASN A 153 0.97 -4.07 -5.16
CA ASN A 153 2.19 -3.44 -4.67
C ASN A 153 1.95 -2.58 -3.41
N HIS A 154 0.71 -2.50 -2.91
CA HIS A 154 0.39 -1.74 -1.72
C HIS A 154 0.49 -2.61 -0.46
N ILE A 155 1.63 -2.52 0.24
CA ILE A 155 1.99 -3.45 1.32
C ILE A 155 0.99 -3.40 2.50
N HIS A 156 0.58 -2.21 2.96
CA HIS A 156 -0.38 -2.07 4.06
C HIS A 156 -1.80 -2.55 3.73
N GLU A 157 -2.10 -2.74 2.45
CA GLU A 157 -3.39 -3.31 2.04
C GLU A 157 -3.35 -4.84 2.16
N ILE A 158 -2.24 -5.44 1.75
CA ILE A 158 -1.95 -6.86 1.95
C ILE A 158 -1.90 -7.20 3.44
N GLU A 159 -1.28 -6.36 4.26
CA GLU A 159 -1.25 -6.50 5.72
C GLU A 159 -2.65 -6.64 6.32
N LYS A 160 -3.61 -5.82 5.87
CA LYS A 160 -4.98 -5.82 6.38
C LYS A 160 -5.80 -7.00 5.89
N LEU A 161 -5.58 -7.44 4.65
CA LEU A 161 -6.39 -8.48 4.01
C LEU A 161 -5.86 -9.90 4.30
N TYR A 162 -4.55 -10.10 4.16
CA TYR A 162 -3.89 -11.40 4.24
C TYR A 162 -3.01 -11.56 5.49
N GLY A 163 -2.71 -10.48 6.21
CA GLY A 163 -1.92 -10.51 7.44
C GLY A 163 -0.43 -10.23 7.24
N ILE A 164 0.32 -10.38 8.34
CA ILE A 164 1.73 -9.93 8.44
C ILE A 164 2.69 -10.80 7.63
N GLU A 165 2.53 -12.12 7.60
CA GLU A 165 3.41 -13.00 6.82
C GLU A 165 3.27 -12.79 5.31
N ALA A 166 2.05 -12.48 4.85
CA ALA A 166 1.82 -12.09 3.46
C ALA A 166 2.49 -10.75 3.15
N ALA A 167 2.37 -9.77 4.04
CA ALA A 167 3.03 -8.48 3.86
C ALA A 167 4.56 -8.58 3.92
N ARG A 168 5.10 -9.42 4.80
CA ARG A 168 6.53 -9.74 4.90
C ARG A 168 7.04 -10.32 3.58
N THR A 169 6.33 -11.32 3.04
CA THR A 169 6.68 -11.92 1.75
C THR A 169 6.60 -10.89 0.61
N MET A 170 5.58 -10.02 0.64
CA MET A 170 5.43 -8.94 -0.33
C MET A 170 6.59 -7.95 -0.28
N ILE A 171 7.08 -7.56 0.91
CA ILE A 171 8.25 -6.69 1.07
C ILE A 171 9.48 -7.33 0.40
N ILE A 172 9.69 -8.63 0.60
CA ILE A 172 10.82 -9.37 0.01
C ILE A 172 10.73 -9.35 -1.52
N VAL A 173 9.60 -9.79 -2.08
CA VAL A 173 9.39 -9.90 -3.53
C VAL A 173 9.46 -8.53 -4.21
N GLU A 174 8.83 -7.51 -3.63
CA GLU A 174 8.84 -6.17 -4.23
C GLU A 174 10.23 -5.53 -4.15
N SER A 175 10.95 -5.71 -3.03
CA SER A 175 12.33 -5.20 -2.89
C SER A 175 13.28 -5.85 -3.88
N GLN A 176 13.18 -7.18 -4.03
CA GLN A 176 13.97 -7.93 -5.01
C GLN A 176 13.66 -7.47 -6.44
N LYS A 177 12.37 -7.35 -6.79
CA LYS A 177 11.93 -6.88 -8.10
C LYS A 177 12.46 -5.48 -8.44
N VAL A 178 12.47 -4.56 -7.47
CA VAL A 178 13.04 -3.21 -7.69
C VAL A 178 14.54 -3.28 -7.92
N LEU A 179 15.27 -4.10 -7.15
CA LEU A 179 16.73 -4.25 -7.30
C LEU A 179 17.09 -4.87 -8.66
N GLU A 180 16.38 -5.93 -9.06
CA GLU A 180 16.55 -6.59 -10.36
C GLU A 180 16.26 -5.63 -11.53
N GLN A 181 15.21 -4.80 -11.42
CA GLN A 181 14.89 -3.78 -12.44
C GLN A 181 15.97 -2.71 -12.58
N GLN A 182 16.76 -2.45 -11.54
CA GLN A 182 17.92 -1.54 -11.58
C GLN A 182 19.22 -2.26 -11.99
N GLY A 183 19.19 -3.58 -12.24
CA GLY A 183 20.36 -4.39 -12.54
C GLY A 183 21.30 -4.60 -11.35
N LEU A 184 20.80 -4.45 -10.13
CA LEU A 184 21.55 -4.71 -8.90
C LEU A 184 21.25 -6.12 -8.41
N ASP A 185 22.30 -6.90 -8.15
CA ASP A 185 22.19 -8.23 -7.56
C ASP A 185 22.51 -8.16 -6.05
N VAL A 186 21.55 -8.55 -5.23
CA VAL A 186 21.66 -8.57 -3.76
C VAL A 186 21.17 -9.92 -3.27
N ASP A 187 21.95 -10.57 -2.41
CA ASP A 187 21.57 -11.85 -1.82
C ASP A 187 20.26 -11.73 -1.01
N LEU A 188 19.34 -12.67 -1.24
CA LEU A 188 18.03 -12.75 -0.61
C LEU A 188 18.09 -12.72 0.92
N ARG A 189 19.18 -13.21 1.53
CA ARG A 189 19.36 -13.24 2.99
C ARG A 189 19.34 -11.84 3.61
N HIS A 190 19.82 -10.82 2.89
CA HIS A 190 19.75 -9.43 3.36
C HIS A 190 18.31 -8.92 3.40
N LEU A 191 17.52 -9.25 2.37
CA LEU A 191 16.11 -8.87 2.29
C LEU A 191 15.25 -9.62 3.32
N LEU A 192 15.58 -10.88 3.60
CA LEU A 192 14.93 -11.67 4.64
C LEU A 192 15.10 -11.03 6.01
N ILE A 193 16.34 -10.73 6.41
CA ILE A 193 16.62 -10.10 7.72
C ILE A 193 15.93 -8.74 7.84
N LEU A 194 15.95 -7.94 6.77
CA LEU A 194 15.28 -6.64 6.76
C LEU A 194 13.77 -6.79 6.96
N SER A 195 13.15 -7.70 6.22
CA SER A 195 11.69 -7.91 6.24
C SER A 195 11.24 -8.50 7.58
N ASP A 196 12.02 -9.42 8.15
CA ASP A 196 11.80 -9.98 9.48
C ASP A 196 11.84 -8.88 10.56
N LEU A 197 12.84 -7.99 10.47
CA LEU A 197 12.98 -6.85 11.39
C LEU A 197 11.80 -5.87 11.29
N MET A 198 11.32 -5.59 10.07
CA MET A 198 10.18 -4.71 9.82
C MET A 198 8.85 -5.29 10.35
N CYS A 199 8.69 -6.61 10.33
CA CYS A 199 7.43 -7.29 10.69
C CYS A 199 7.41 -7.88 12.11
N PHE A 200 8.52 -7.81 12.85
CA PHE A 200 8.68 -8.45 14.17
C PHE A 200 7.57 -8.08 15.18
N SER A 201 7.08 -6.84 15.15
CA SER A 201 6.10 -6.35 16.13
C SER A 201 4.66 -6.84 15.92
N GLY A 202 4.40 -7.62 14.88
CA GLY A 202 3.04 -7.98 14.46
C GLY A 202 2.29 -6.86 13.71
N ALA A 203 3.00 -5.77 13.40
CA ALA A 203 2.61 -4.71 12.47
C ALA A 203 3.85 -4.28 11.68
N ILE A 204 3.67 -3.76 10.48
CA ILE A 204 4.79 -3.27 9.66
C ILE A 204 5.32 -1.95 10.24
N GLN A 205 6.57 -1.97 10.69
CA GLN A 205 7.23 -0.78 11.24
C GLN A 205 8.12 -0.11 10.20
N SER A 206 8.13 1.23 10.24
CA SER A 206 9.11 2.01 9.49
C SER A 206 10.52 1.81 10.05
N ILE A 207 11.55 1.86 9.21
CA ILE A 207 12.95 1.70 9.63
C ILE A 207 13.44 2.93 10.43
N GLY A 208 12.88 4.10 10.15
CA GLY A 208 13.27 5.38 10.74
C GLY A 208 12.82 5.57 12.19
N ARG A 209 12.89 6.84 12.63
CA ARG A 209 12.61 7.23 14.03
C ARG A 209 11.21 6.86 14.54
N HIS A 210 10.22 6.76 13.66
CA HIS A 210 8.83 6.49 14.05
C HIS A 210 8.51 4.99 14.14
N GLY A 211 9.48 4.11 13.86
CA GLY A 211 9.30 2.67 13.98
C GLY A 211 10.48 2.04 14.71
N ILE A 212 11.28 1.25 14.00
CA ILE A 212 12.33 0.39 14.59
C ILE A 212 13.37 1.21 15.35
N SER A 213 13.87 2.31 14.77
CA SER A 213 14.96 3.06 15.38
C SER A 213 14.55 3.84 16.63
N GLY A 214 13.31 4.32 16.69
CA GLY A 214 12.78 5.00 17.88
C GLY A 214 12.15 4.08 18.93
N SER A 215 11.85 2.82 18.60
CA SER A 215 11.38 1.82 19.56
C SER A 215 12.51 1.02 20.21
N LYS A 216 13.78 1.32 19.89
CA LYS A 216 14.93 0.72 20.59
C LYS A 216 14.85 1.01 22.08
N SER A 217 15.19 0.03 22.90
CA SER A 217 15.12 0.13 24.36
C SER A 217 16.15 1.07 24.97
N SER A 218 17.26 1.34 24.28
CA SER A 218 18.35 2.15 24.83
C SER A 218 18.18 3.62 24.48
N VAL A 219 18.42 4.47 25.48
CA VAL A 219 18.30 5.93 25.36
C VAL A 219 19.45 6.45 24.50
N PHE A 220 20.66 5.92 24.70
CA PHE A 220 21.82 6.36 23.94
C PHE A 220 21.72 6.00 22.46
N ALA A 221 21.17 4.84 22.10
CA ALA A 221 20.95 4.50 20.70
C ALA A 221 19.89 5.39 20.05
N ARG A 222 18.80 5.71 20.75
CA ARG A 222 17.78 6.63 20.23
C ARG A 222 18.35 8.05 20.07
N ALA A 223 19.04 8.54 21.09
CA ALA A 223 19.60 9.90 21.11
C ALA A 223 20.73 10.12 20.10
N ALA A 224 21.54 9.09 19.82
CA ALA A 224 22.60 9.14 18.81
C ALA A 224 22.07 9.05 17.37
N PHE A 225 20.84 8.54 17.16
CA PHE A 225 20.23 8.46 15.84
C PHE A 225 19.61 9.79 15.42
N GLU A 226 18.58 10.28 16.13
CA GLU A 226 17.91 11.56 15.87
C GLU A 226 17.22 12.10 17.14
N VAL A 227 16.88 13.40 17.15
CA VAL A 227 16.09 14.07 18.21
C VAL A 227 16.72 13.95 19.61
N THR A 228 18.04 14.11 19.69
CA THR A 228 18.87 13.88 20.87
C THR A 228 18.36 14.57 22.14
N VAL A 229 18.03 15.86 22.07
CA VAL A 229 17.65 16.65 23.26
C VAL A 229 16.34 16.14 23.87
N ASN A 230 15.31 15.95 23.06
CA ASN A 230 14.02 15.47 23.57
C ASN A 230 14.17 14.06 24.13
N GLN A 231 14.92 13.19 23.46
CA GLN A 231 15.10 11.82 23.91
C GLN A 231 15.78 11.72 25.28
N LEU A 232 16.77 12.58 25.56
CA LEU A 232 17.45 12.64 26.85
C LEU A 232 16.58 13.29 27.94
N LEU A 233 15.81 14.33 27.57
CA LEU A 233 14.87 14.97 28.50
C LEU A 233 13.76 14.00 28.91
N ASP A 234 13.15 13.31 27.95
CA ASP A 234 12.11 12.32 28.20
C ASP A 234 12.65 11.18 29.07
N ALA A 235 13.83 10.65 28.73
CA ALA A 235 14.49 9.62 29.54
C ALA A 235 14.76 10.09 30.98
N GLY A 236 15.21 11.33 31.16
CA GLY A 236 15.43 11.92 32.49
C GLY A 236 14.12 12.14 33.27
N LEU A 237 13.04 12.49 32.58
CA LEU A 237 11.72 12.71 33.19
C LEU A 237 11.05 11.39 33.60
N TYR A 238 11.16 10.35 32.78
CA TYR A 238 10.60 9.03 33.07
C TYR A 238 11.54 8.14 33.90
N GLY A 239 12.78 8.57 34.14
CA GLY A 239 13.77 7.79 34.88
C GLY A 239 14.20 6.52 34.14
N GLU A 240 14.34 6.58 32.83
CA GLU A 240 14.77 5.43 32.03
C GLU A 240 16.21 5.03 32.35
N GLU A 241 16.45 3.73 32.51
CA GLU A 241 17.78 3.17 32.79
C GLU A 241 18.48 2.73 31.50
N GLU A 242 19.74 3.12 31.35
CA GLU A 242 20.59 2.68 30.24
C GLU A 242 21.38 1.42 30.63
N ARG A 243 21.21 0.34 29.86
CA ARG A 243 21.79 -0.99 30.14
C ARG A 243 22.99 -1.33 29.26
N LEU A 244 23.34 -0.50 28.27
CA LEU A 244 24.52 -0.66 27.40
C LEU A 244 24.56 -2.03 26.69
N LEU A 245 23.41 -2.55 26.25
CA LEU A 245 23.32 -3.87 25.63
C LEU A 245 23.59 -3.87 24.12
N GLY A 246 23.46 -2.72 23.46
CA GLY A 246 23.59 -2.60 22.01
C GLY A 246 25.01 -2.23 21.57
N ILE A 247 25.14 -1.90 20.29
CA ILE A 247 26.42 -1.48 19.70
C ILE A 247 26.65 0.02 19.92
N PRO A 248 25.69 0.92 19.61
CA PRO A 248 25.95 2.36 19.66
C PRO A 248 26.31 2.83 21.08
N GLU A 249 25.66 2.30 22.11
CA GLU A 249 25.86 2.75 23.48
C GLU A 249 27.24 2.36 24.00
N ASN A 250 27.68 1.13 23.71
CA ASN A 250 29.01 0.65 24.07
C ASN A 250 30.12 1.46 23.38
N VAL A 251 29.93 1.80 22.11
CA VAL A 251 30.89 2.66 21.38
C VAL A 251 30.95 4.06 21.98
N ILE A 252 29.82 4.66 22.35
CA ILE A 252 29.75 5.99 22.96
C ILE A 252 30.46 6.02 24.32
N VAL A 253 30.28 4.99 25.14
CA VAL A 253 30.90 4.89 26.48
C VAL A 253 32.36 4.40 26.41
N GLY A 254 32.80 3.84 25.27
CA GLY A 254 34.14 3.29 25.08
C GLY A 254 34.32 1.86 25.60
N GLN A 255 33.22 1.10 25.74
CA GLN A 255 33.23 -0.32 26.07
C GLN A 255 33.35 -1.20 24.81
N ILE A 256 33.71 -2.48 25.00
CA ILE A 256 33.81 -3.45 23.90
C ILE A 256 32.39 -3.83 23.45
N SER A 257 32.11 -3.69 22.14
CA SER A 257 30.82 -4.06 21.57
C SER A 257 30.56 -5.58 21.64
N PRO A 258 29.31 -6.03 21.90
CA PRO A 258 28.95 -7.44 22.12
C PRO A 258 28.85 -8.27 20.82
N ILE A 259 29.56 -7.86 19.77
CA ILE A 259 29.59 -8.51 18.44
C ILE A 259 31.03 -8.83 18.02
N GLY A 260 31.19 -9.77 17.10
CA GLY A 260 32.51 -10.18 16.62
C GLY A 260 33.37 -10.77 17.74
N THR A 261 34.60 -10.26 17.90
CA THR A 261 35.55 -10.73 18.91
C THR A 261 35.10 -10.44 20.35
N GLY A 262 34.27 -9.41 20.55
CA GLY A 262 33.74 -9.06 21.87
C GLY A 262 32.75 -10.07 22.44
N ARG A 263 32.28 -11.04 21.63
CA ARG A 263 31.38 -12.11 22.07
C ARG A 263 32.14 -13.33 22.63
N VAL A 264 33.45 -13.42 22.41
CA VAL A 264 34.26 -14.59 22.79
C VAL A 264 34.89 -14.34 24.15
N ASN A 265 34.62 -15.24 25.10
CA ASN A 265 35.31 -15.28 26.38
C ASN A 265 36.38 -16.37 26.36
N ILE A 266 37.60 -16.01 26.77
CA ILE A 266 38.73 -16.95 26.83
C ILE A 266 38.98 -17.29 28.29
N MET A 267 39.07 -18.58 28.59
CA MET A 267 39.49 -19.08 29.89
C MET A 267 40.82 -19.81 29.72
N PHE A 268 41.78 -19.50 30.59
CA PHE A 268 43.10 -20.12 30.58
C PHE A 268 43.37 -20.79 31.91
N ASP A 269 43.47 -22.12 31.90
CA ASP A 269 43.89 -22.90 33.06
C ASP A 269 45.42 -22.85 33.16
N LEU A 270 45.91 -22.11 34.15
CA LEU A 270 47.34 -21.89 34.34
C LEU A 270 48.07 -23.19 34.73
N ASP A 271 47.46 -24.01 35.58
CA ASP A 271 48.09 -25.19 36.18
C ASP A 271 48.23 -26.33 35.17
N ALA A 272 47.16 -26.59 34.41
CA ALA A 272 47.18 -27.61 33.36
C ALA A 272 48.22 -27.29 32.27
N ASN A 273 48.35 -26.01 31.90
CA ASN A 273 49.31 -25.57 30.90
C ASN A 273 50.76 -25.58 31.41
N LEU A 274 50.99 -25.23 32.68
CA LEU A 274 52.31 -25.32 33.30
C LEU A 274 52.81 -26.77 33.39
N ALA A 275 51.90 -27.72 33.68
CA ALA A 275 52.21 -29.14 33.63
C ALA A 275 52.62 -29.62 32.22
N MET A 276 51.98 -29.11 31.16
CA MET A 276 52.37 -29.41 29.77
C MET A 276 53.72 -28.82 29.39
N LEU A 277 54.02 -27.59 29.80
CA LEU A 277 55.32 -26.94 29.59
C LEU A 277 56.46 -27.70 30.27
N ASN A 278 56.25 -28.14 31.52
CA ASN A 278 57.24 -28.90 32.27
C ASN A 278 57.47 -30.31 31.71
N LYS A 279 56.44 -30.94 31.12
CA LYS A 279 56.61 -32.20 30.37
C LYS A 279 57.46 -32.01 29.12
N LYS A 280 57.26 -30.91 28.38
CA LYS A 280 58.06 -30.61 27.17
C LYS A 280 59.52 -30.26 27.47
N LYS A 281 59.83 -29.68 28.63
CA LYS A 281 61.22 -29.38 29.06
C LYS A 281 62.03 -30.62 29.48
N LYS A 282 61.39 -31.77 29.68
CA LYS A 282 62.03 -33.03 30.10
C LYS A 282 62.38 -33.96 28.92
N LEU A 283 62.06 -33.58 27.69
CA LEU A 283 62.53 -34.20 26.44
C LEU A 283 63.73 -33.41 25.92
#